data_AF-A0A927C9K1-F1
#
_entry.id   AF-A0A927C9K1-F1
#
_cell.length_a   1.000
_cell.length_b   1.000
_cell.length_c   1.000
_cell.angle_alpha   90.00
_cell.angle_beta   90.00
_cell.angle_gamma   90.00
#
_symmetry.space_group_name_H-M   'P 1'
#
loop_
_entity.id
_entity.type
_entity.pdbx_description
1 polymer ?
#
loop_
_entity_poly.entity_id
_entity_poly.type
_entity_poly.pdbx_seq_one_letter_code
_entity_poly.pdbx_strand_id
1 'polypeptide(L)'
;MASFHEELPVLGVWDKSHQIIQAMPVHDNPRISRALETYRSVDERMRRFRPEELVPAHGDSHARNLLPGPDGWRWTDFEDVSRMPRYWDYASFVANLALFRGWEEPFLQAVLNRPEIAADRESFGFILRARILVSTLCNAALALEGHGDWSFAERQLELCGGFLQQMRQRII
;
A
#
# COMPACT_ATOMS: atom_id res chain seq x y z
N MET A 1 -16.26 -8.41 -24.62
CA MET A 1 -15.09 -8.28 -23.72
C MET A 1 -14.32 -9.58 -23.82
N ALA A 2 -13.02 -9.53 -24.13
CA ALA A 2 -12.19 -10.73 -24.12
C ALA A 2 -12.13 -11.26 -22.67
N SER A 3 -12.45 -12.53 -22.48
CA SER A 3 -12.26 -13.21 -21.20
C SER A 3 -10.77 -13.50 -21.04
N PHE A 4 -10.13 -12.88 -20.05
CA PHE A 4 -8.80 -13.27 -19.62
C PHE A 4 -8.93 -14.57 -18.82
N HIS A 5 -8.30 -15.64 -19.29
CA HIS A 5 -8.43 -16.99 -18.71
C HIS A 5 -7.24 -17.37 -17.82
N GLU A 6 -6.22 -16.53 -17.72
CA GLU A 6 -5.06 -16.77 -16.88
C GLU A 6 -5.39 -16.53 -15.41
N GLU A 7 -4.78 -17.34 -14.53
CA GLU A 7 -4.91 -17.14 -13.10
C GLU A 7 -4.21 -15.85 -12.68
N LEU A 8 -4.85 -15.09 -11.78
CA LEU A 8 -4.27 -13.88 -11.24
C LEU A 8 -3.01 -14.20 -10.40
N PRO A 9 -1.91 -13.42 -10.55
CA PRO A 9 -0.72 -13.59 -9.72
C PRO A 9 -1.07 -13.50 -8.23
N VAL A 10 -0.50 -14.40 -7.43
CA VAL A 10 -0.59 -14.34 -5.97
C VAL A 10 0.37 -13.28 -5.46
N LEU A 11 -0.12 -12.30 -4.68
CA LEU A 11 0.69 -11.22 -4.11
C LEU A 11 1.48 -10.39 -5.15
N GLY A 12 0.99 -10.31 -6.39
CA GLY A 12 1.74 -9.73 -7.53
C GLY A 12 2.33 -8.34 -7.26
N VAL A 13 1.53 -7.39 -6.77
CA VAL A 13 2.04 -6.03 -6.44
C VAL A 13 3.07 -6.07 -5.32
N TRP A 14 2.86 -6.93 -4.32
CA TRP A 14 3.78 -7.07 -3.20
C TRP A 14 5.13 -7.61 -3.68
N ASP A 15 5.15 -8.64 -4.53
CA ASP A 15 6.38 -9.24 -5.03
C ASP A 15 7.13 -8.29 -5.98
N LYS A 16 6.43 -7.58 -6.86
CA LYS A 16 7.04 -6.50 -7.67
C LYS A 16 7.68 -5.43 -6.77
N SER A 17 6.94 -4.95 -5.78
CA SER A 17 7.44 -3.96 -4.81
C SER A 17 8.64 -4.49 -4.02
N HIS A 18 8.59 -5.76 -3.61
CA HIS A 18 9.68 -6.41 -2.88
C HIS A 18 10.97 -6.43 -3.71
N GLN A 19 10.89 -6.76 -5.00
CA GLN A 19 12.05 -6.76 -5.89
C GLN A 19 12.70 -5.37 -5.99
N ILE A 20 11.90 -4.32 -6.15
CA ILE A 20 12.39 -2.93 -6.16
C ILE A 20 13.07 -2.58 -4.84
N ILE A 21 12.45 -2.94 -3.70
CA ILE A 21 12.99 -2.64 -2.36
C ILE A 21 14.29 -3.42 -2.10
N GLN A 22 14.42 -4.66 -2.57
CA GLN A 22 15.65 -5.45 -2.44
C GLN A 22 16.78 -4.94 -3.32
N ALA A 23 16.45 -4.37 -4.49
CA ALA A 23 17.44 -3.79 -5.40
C ALA A 23 17.92 -2.40 -4.95
N MET A 24 17.24 -1.77 -3.99
CA MET A 24 17.53 -0.42 -3.53
C MET A 24 19.01 -0.25 -3.13
N PRO A 25 19.71 0.77 -3.65
CA PRO A 25 21.09 1.05 -3.26
C PRO A 25 21.26 1.26 -1.76
N VAL A 26 22.42 0.84 -1.23
CA VAL A 26 22.80 1.14 0.15
C VAL A 26 22.83 2.65 0.35
N HIS A 27 22.18 3.13 1.40
CA HIS A 27 22.06 4.56 1.69
C HIS A 27 22.06 4.83 3.20
N ASP A 28 22.75 5.89 3.63
CA ASP A 28 22.93 6.24 5.04
C ASP A 28 21.73 7.02 5.65
N ASN A 29 20.53 6.89 5.09
CA ASN A 29 19.37 7.61 5.61
C ASN A 29 18.70 6.80 6.73
N PRO A 30 18.72 7.25 7.99
CA PRO A 30 18.18 6.49 9.12
C PRO A 30 16.67 6.24 9.01
N ARG A 31 15.93 7.10 8.27
CA ARG A 31 14.49 6.89 8.02
C ARG A 31 14.27 5.71 7.09
N ILE A 32 15.11 5.55 6.06
CA ILE A 32 15.08 4.39 5.16
C ILE A 32 15.39 3.12 5.95
N SER A 33 16.47 3.12 6.75
CA SER A 33 16.85 1.94 7.56
C SER A 33 15.73 1.50 8.51
N ARG A 34 15.07 2.44 9.19
CA ARG A 34 13.94 2.14 10.08
C ARG A 34 12.71 1.63 9.32
N ALA A 35 12.41 2.20 8.15
CA ALA A 35 11.32 1.75 7.31
C ALA A 35 11.58 0.33 6.79
N LEU A 36 12.82 0.02 6.37
CA LEU A 36 13.25 -1.31 5.95
C LEU A 36 13.15 -2.35 7.06
N GLU A 37 13.59 -2.02 8.28
CA GLU A 37 13.45 -2.91 9.44
C GLU A 37 11.99 -3.25 9.70
N THR A 38 11.13 -2.24 9.68
CA THR A 38 9.68 -2.44 9.81
C THR A 38 9.11 -3.26 8.65
N TYR A 39 9.55 -2.99 7.43
CA TYR A 39 9.12 -3.71 6.23
C TYR A 39 9.42 -5.20 6.31
N ARG A 40 10.59 -5.62 6.79
CA ARG A 40 10.95 -7.06 6.92
C ARG A 40 9.91 -7.82 7.75
N SER A 41 9.49 -7.28 8.90
CA SER A 41 8.46 -7.91 9.73
C SER A 41 7.09 -7.99 9.05
N VAL A 42 6.79 -7.02 8.18
CA VAL A 42 5.54 -7.00 7.41
C VAL A 42 5.60 -7.98 6.25
N ASP A 43 6.73 -8.05 5.55
CA ASP A 43 6.98 -9.01 4.46
C ASP A 43 6.83 -10.45 4.96
N GLU A 44 7.40 -10.79 6.11
CA GLU A 44 7.22 -12.10 6.73
C GLU A 44 5.74 -12.45 6.97
N ARG A 45 4.93 -11.48 7.42
CA ARG A 45 3.48 -11.71 7.62
C ARG A 45 2.72 -11.75 6.30
N MET A 46 3.06 -10.91 5.32
CA MET A 46 2.47 -10.95 3.98
C MET A 46 2.68 -12.31 3.31
N ARG A 47 3.88 -12.89 3.44
CA ARG A 47 4.22 -14.20 2.88
C ARG A 47 3.53 -15.40 3.57
N ARG A 48 2.88 -15.19 4.71
CA ARG A 48 2.12 -16.24 5.43
C ARG A 48 0.67 -16.36 4.99
N PHE A 49 0.14 -15.42 4.19
CA PHE A 49 -1.20 -15.57 3.63
C PHE A 49 -1.26 -16.78 2.71
N ARG A 50 -2.25 -17.63 2.92
CA ARG A 50 -2.51 -18.76 2.03
C ARG A 50 -3.33 -18.28 0.83
N PRO A 51 -3.22 -18.94 -0.35
CA PRO A 51 -3.95 -18.52 -1.54
C PRO A 51 -5.46 -18.34 -1.31
N GLU A 52 -6.10 -19.20 -0.53
CA GLU A 52 -7.52 -19.14 -0.18
C GLU A 52 -7.92 -17.91 0.66
N GLU A 53 -6.96 -17.24 1.31
CA GLU A 53 -7.16 -16.02 2.10
C GLU A 53 -7.01 -14.75 1.24
N LEU A 54 -6.66 -14.91 -0.05
CA LEU A 54 -6.42 -13.81 -0.99
C LEU A 54 -7.58 -13.66 -1.97
N VAL A 55 -7.97 -12.41 -2.19
CA VAL A 55 -9.06 -12.00 -3.08
C VAL A 55 -8.52 -11.25 -4.28
N PRO A 56 -9.18 -11.30 -5.46
CA PRO A 56 -8.85 -10.42 -6.58
C PRO A 56 -8.87 -8.96 -6.13
N ALA A 57 -7.82 -8.23 -6.48
CA ALA A 57 -7.62 -6.83 -6.15
C ALA A 57 -7.07 -6.08 -7.37
N HIS A 58 -7.36 -4.79 -7.45
CA HIS A 58 -6.77 -3.89 -8.45
C HIS A 58 -5.26 -3.80 -8.30
N GLY A 59 -4.76 -3.89 -7.07
CA GLY A 59 -3.32 -3.86 -6.78
C GLY A 59 -2.76 -2.45 -6.55
N ASP A 60 -3.20 -1.46 -7.34
CA ASP A 60 -2.86 -0.05 -7.16
C ASP A 60 -4.07 0.91 -7.29
N SER A 61 -5.09 0.68 -6.47
CA SER A 61 -6.35 1.45 -6.48
C SER A 61 -6.26 2.82 -5.80
N HIS A 62 -5.27 3.63 -6.14
CA HIS A 62 -5.19 5.00 -5.64
C HIS A 62 -6.09 5.96 -6.43
N ALA A 63 -6.49 7.08 -5.84
CA ALA A 63 -7.50 7.99 -6.41
C ALA A 63 -7.19 8.54 -7.81
N ARG A 64 -5.92 8.56 -8.25
CA ARG A 64 -5.56 9.02 -9.61
C ARG A 64 -5.91 8.00 -10.72
N ASN A 65 -6.18 6.75 -10.34
CA ASN A 65 -6.63 5.69 -11.26
C ASN A 65 -8.15 5.65 -11.42
N LEU A 66 -8.86 6.60 -10.79
CA LEU A 66 -10.28 6.84 -11.00
C LEU A 66 -10.50 7.91 -12.06
N LEU A 67 -11.19 7.55 -13.13
CA LEU A 67 -11.64 8.49 -14.15
C LEU A 67 -13.14 8.75 -14.03
N PRO A 68 -13.60 10.00 -14.13
CA PRO A 68 -15.02 10.29 -14.21
C PRO A 68 -15.55 9.85 -15.58
N GLY A 69 -16.65 9.11 -15.58
CA GLY A 69 -17.39 8.72 -16.78
C GLY A 69 -18.84 9.17 -16.70
N PRO A 70 -19.59 9.08 -17.81
CA PRO A 70 -21.00 9.46 -17.86
C PRO A 70 -21.88 8.64 -16.89
N ASP A 71 -21.47 7.43 -16.56
CA ASP A 71 -22.19 6.51 -15.64
C ASP A 71 -21.56 6.46 -14.24
N GLY A 72 -20.70 7.43 -13.91
CA GLY A 72 -19.93 7.45 -12.67
C GLY A 72 -18.46 7.09 -12.85
N TRP A 73 -17.79 6.84 -11.74
CA TRP A 73 -16.35 6.62 -11.70
C TRP A 73 -15.95 5.25 -12.23
N ARG A 74 -14.85 5.21 -12.99
CA ARG A 74 -14.27 3.98 -13.53
C ARG A 74 -12.82 3.84 -13.09
N TRP A 75 -12.47 2.66 -12.61
CA TRP A 75 -11.08 2.29 -12.39
C TRP A 75 -10.36 2.08 -13.72
N THR A 76 -9.09 2.40 -13.74
CA THR A 76 -8.17 2.25 -14.88
C THR A 76 -6.84 1.74 -14.37
N ASP A 77 -5.92 1.37 -15.27
CA ASP A 77 -4.57 0.95 -14.91
C ASP A 77 -4.51 -0.38 -14.13
N PHE A 78 -5.02 -1.44 -14.77
CA PHE A 78 -5.13 -2.79 -14.19
C PHE A 78 -3.85 -3.65 -14.37
N GLU A 79 -2.68 -3.05 -14.58
CA GLU A 79 -1.41 -3.79 -14.78
C GLU A 79 -0.90 -4.53 -13.54
N ASP A 80 -1.48 -4.18 -12.39
CA ASP A 80 -1.14 -4.67 -11.06
C ASP A 80 -2.20 -5.59 -10.45
N VAL A 81 -3.20 -6.00 -11.25
CA VAL A 81 -4.24 -6.92 -10.78
C VAL A 81 -3.61 -8.22 -10.30
N SER A 82 -3.96 -8.58 -9.07
CA SER A 82 -3.41 -9.75 -8.39
C SER A 82 -4.35 -10.23 -7.28
N ARG A 83 -4.09 -11.41 -6.74
CA ARG A 83 -4.73 -11.90 -5.52
C ARG A 83 -4.01 -11.32 -4.31
N MET A 84 -4.69 -10.45 -3.58
CA MET A 84 -4.14 -9.71 -2.44
C MET A 84 -4.94 -9.98 -1.17
N PRO A 85 -4.38 -9.71 0.03
CA PRO A 85 -5.13 -9.82 1.27
C PRO A 85 -6.36 -8.92 1.26
N ARG A 86 -7.36 -9.33 2.04
CA ARG A 86 -8.57 -8.53 2.24
C ARG A 86 -8.20 -7.10 2.65
N TYR A 87 -8.91 -6.14 2.07
CA TYR A 87 -8.72 -4.69 2.23
C TYR A 87 -7.51 -4.04 1.54
N TRP A 88 -6.74 -4.78 0.72
CA TRP A 88 -5.62 -4.20 -0.03
C TRP A 88 -6.03 -2.95 -0.83
N ASP A 89 -7.14 -3.01 -1.56
CA ASP A 89 -7.57 -1.88 -2.38
C ASP A 89 -8.08 -0.68 -1.54
N TYR A 90 -8.69 -0.93 -0.37
CA TYR A 90 -9.03 0.14 0.56
C TYR A 90 -7.76 0.82 1.10
N ALA A 91 -6.77 0.03 1.50
CA ALA A 91 -5.48 0.55 1.94
C ALA A 91 -4.76 1.33 0.83
N SER A 92 -4.76 0.82 -0.40
CA SER A 92 -4.18 1.50 -1.57
C SER A 92 -4.84 2.83 -1.86
N PHE A 93 -6.17 2.91 -1.69
CA PHE A 93 -6.89 4.16 -1.86
C PHE A 93 -6.50 5.21 -0.81
N VAL A 94 -6.42 4.83 0.46
CA VAL A 94 -6.24 5.80 1.57
C VAL A 94 -4.80 6.00 2.03
N ALA A 95 -3.85 5.11 1.68
CA ALA A 95 -2.50 5.12 2.27
C ALA A 95 -1.80 6.47 2.16
N ASN A 96 -1.70 7.04 0.96
CA ASN A 96 -1.08 8.35 0.78
C ASN A 96 -1.94 9.47 1.37
N LEU A 97 -3.28 9.40 1.23
CA LEU A 97 -4.16 10.42 1.83
C LEU A 97 -3.95 10.50 3.34
N ALA A 98 -3.99 9.36 4.03
CA ALA A 98 -3.75 9.21 5.45
C ALA A 98 -2.33 9.65 5.85
N LEU A 99 -1.31 9.24 5.10
CA LEU A 99 0.07 9.60 5.40
C LEU A 99 0.30 11.12 5.36
N PHE A 100 -0.25 11.80 4.34
CA PHE A 100 -0.03 13.23 4.11
C PHE A 100 -1.00 14.14 4.88
N ARG A 101 -2.22 13.68 5.16
CA ARG A 101 -3.29 14.49 5.79
C ARG A 101 -3.61 14.06 7.22
N GLY A 102 -3.03 12.96 7.69
CA GLY A 102 -3.22 12.43 9.02
C GLY A 102 -4.52 11.67 9.21
N TRP A 103 -4.87 11.45 10.48
CA TRP A 103 -6.00 10.60 10.88
C TRP A 103 -7.37 11.18 10.59
N GLU A 104 -7.49 12.51 10.57
CA GLU A 104 -8.76 13.20 10.32
C GLU A 104 -9.09 13.25 8.82
N GLU A 105 -8.31 12.58 7.97
CA GLU A 105 -8.56 12.50 6.54
C GLU A 105 -9.92 11.85 6.28
N PRO A 106 -10.86 12.54 5.58
CA PRO A 106 -12.24 12.08 5.44
C PRO A 106 -12.40 10.70 4.81
N PHE A 107 -11.60 10.34 3.81
CA PHE A 107 -11.69 9.02 3.18
C PHE A 107 -11.18 7.92 4.10
N LEU A 108 -10.10 8.15 4.85
CA LEU A 108 -9.66 7.24 5.90
C LEU A 108 -10.76 7.01 6.93
N GLN A 109 -11.38 8.08 7.44
CA GLN A 109 -12.48 7.96 8.41
C GLN A 109 -13.68 7.21 7.83
N ALA A 110 -14.05 7.50 6.58
CA ALA A 110 -15.13 6.78 5.91
C ALA A 110 -14.81 5.28 5.78
N VAL A 111 -13.58 4.92 5.42
CA VAL A 111 -13.11 3.53 5.33
C VAL A 111 -13.10 2.85 6.70
N LEU A 112 -12.59 3.51 7.74
CA LEU A 112 -12.54 2.98 9.12
C LEU A 112 -13.92 2.75 9.74
N ASN A 113 -14.94 3.47 9.27
CA ASN A 113 -16.31 3.35 9.74
C ASN A 113 -17.15 2.35 8.92
N ARG A 114 -16.58 1.73 7.88
CA ARG A 114 -17.26 0.64 7.17
C ARG A 114 -17.46 -0.54 8.11
N PRO A 115 -18.66 -1.16 8.20
CA PRO A 115 -18.93 -2.22 9.15
C PRO A 115 -17.92 -3.37 9.12
N GLU A 116 -17.51 -3.79 7.92
CA GLU A 116 -16.54 -4.87 7.74
C GLU A 116 -15.13 -4.52 8.22
N ILE A 117 -14.69 -3.26 8.09
CA ILE A 117 -13.38 -2.79 8.56
C ILE A 117 -13.44 -2.49 10.06
N ALA A 118 -14.55 -1.93 10.54
CA ALA A 118 -14.75 -1.69 11.96
C ALA A 118 -14.77 -3.00 12.77
N ALA A 119 -15.29 -4.08 12.21
CA ALA A 119 -15.27 -5.42 12.81
C ALA A 119 -13.90 -6.12 12.75
N ASP A 120 -13.00 -5.67 11.86
CA ASP A 120 -11.70 -6.31 11.59
C ASP A 120 -10.58 -5.27 11.43
N ARG A 121 -10.50 -4.38 12.43
CA ARG A 121 -9.59 -3.23 12.43
C ARG A 121 -8.14 -3.65 12.38
N GLU A 122 -7.78 -4.73 13.08
CA GLU A 122 -6.39 -5.20 13.13
C GLU A 122 -5.89 -5.60 11.73
N SER A 123 -6.69 -6.38 10.98
CA SER A 123 -6.33 -6.80 9.62
C SER A 123 -6.22 -5.61 8.69
N PHE A 124 -7.19 -4.68 8.74
CA PHE A 124 -7.10 -3.44 7.96
C PHE A 124 -5.86 -2.61 8.32
N GLY A 125 -5.57 -2.44 9.61
CA GLY A 125 -4.40 -1.72 10.10
C GLY A 125 -3.09 -2.33 9.62
N PHE A 126 -3.00 -3.66 9.63
CA PHE A 126 -1.85 -4.37 9.08
C PHE A 126 -1.68 -4.09 7.59
N ILE A 127 -2.75 -4.19 6.79
CA ILE A 127 -2.69 -3.99 5.34
C ILE A 127 -2.43 -2.52 4.96
N LEU A 128 -3.00 -1.56 5.71
CA LEU A 128 -2.69 -0.14 5.55
C LEU A 128 -1.21 0.15 5.85
N ARG A 129 -0.66 -0.43 6.93
CA ARG A 129 0.78 -0.32 7.25
C ARG A 129 1.63 -0.90 6.12
N ALA A 130 1.25 -2.08 5.62
CA ALA A 130 1.94 -2.74 4.52
C ALA A 130 1.98 -1.83 3.28
N ARG A 131 0.84 -1.27 2.89
CA ARG A 131 0.76 -0.40 1.70
C ARG A 131 1.53 0.91 1.86
N ILE A 132 1.49 1.55 3.03
CA ILE A 132 2.29 2.76 3.31
C ILE A 132 3.78 2.45 3.15
N LEU A 133 4.24 1.31 3.69
CA LEU A 133 5.65 0.91 3.61
C LEU A 133 6.10 0.66 2.18
N VAL A 134 5.36 -0.15 1.41
CA VAL A 134 5.76 -0.42 0.03
C VAL A 134 5.72 0.82 -0.84
N SER A 135 4.72 1.70 -0.69
CA SER A 135 4.67 2.99 -1.40
C SER A 135 5.89 3.86 -1.05
N THR A 136 6.16 4.03 0.24
CA THR A 136 7.29 4.86 0.71
C THR A 136 8.64 4.33 0.24
N LEU A 137 8.88 3.02 0.40
CA LEU A 137 10.17 2.41 0.08
C LEU A 137 10.38 2.28 -1.44
N CYS A 138 9.35 1.95 -2.22
CA CYS A 138 9.49 1.90 -3.68
C CYS A 138 9.78 3.30 -4.25
N ASN A 139 9.08 4.35 -3.78
CA ASN A 139 9.36 5.70 -4.24
C ASN A 139 10.77 6.17 -3.84
N ALA A 140 11.23 5.81 -2.64
CA ALA A 140 12.61 6.07 -2.23
C ALA A 140 13.62 5.33 -3.13
N ALA A 141 13.43 4.04 -3.39
CA ALA A 141 14.29 3.24 -4.25
C ALA A 141 14.36 3.80 -5.67
N LEU A 142 13.21 4.07 -6.30
CA LEU A 142 13.13 4.65 -7.64
C LEU A 142 13.78 6.04 -7.70
N ALA A 143 13.59 6.89 -6.68
CA ALA A 143 14.21 8.20 -6.63
C ALA A 143 15.74 8.12 -6.49
N LEU A 144 16.25 7.18 -5.68
CA LEU A 144 17.69 6.93 -5.54
C LEU A 144 18.35 6.45 -6.84
N GLU A 145 17.61 5.73 -7.68
CA GLU A 145 18.05 5.30 -9.00
C GLU A 145 17.86 6.37 -10.09
N GLY A 146 17.32 7.55 -9.74
CA GLY A 146 17.08 8.64 -10.69
C GLY A 146 15.81 8.48 -11.54
N HIS A 147 14.92 7.57 -11.17
CA HIS A 147 13.66 7.27 -11.85
C HIS A 147 12.42 7.82 -11.12
N GLY A 148 12.59 8.57 -10.03
CA GLY A 148 11.49 9.07 -9.19
C GLY A 148 11.71 10.48 -8.64
N ASP A 149 10.67 11.01 -8.00
CA ASP A 149 10.69 12.31 -7.33
C ASP A 149 11.24 12.16 -5.91
N TRP A 150 12.48 12.60 -5.70
CA TRP A 150 13.12 12.56 -4.38
C TRP A 150 12.40 13.42 -3.35
N SER A 151 11.90 14.61 -3.70
CA SER A 151 11.21 15.49 -2.74
C SER A 151 9.92 14.84 -2.24
N PHE A 152 9.20 14.15 -3.12
CA PHE A 152 8.03 13.37 -2.73
C PHE A 152 8.40 12.17 -1.82
N ALA A 153 9.41 11.38 -2.22
CA ALA A 153 9.85 10.21 -1.46
C ALA A 153 10.39 10.60 -0.07
N GLU A 154 11.19 11.65 0.01
CA GLU A 154 11.71 12.21 1.26
C GLU A 154 10.56 12.63 2.18
N ARG A 155 9.54 13.30 1.63
CA ARG A 155 8.37 13.69 2.41
C ARG A 155 7.58 12.49 2.93
N GLN A 156 7.45 11.41 2.16
CA GLN A 156 6.86 10.16 2.67
C GLN A 156 7.69 9.57 3.81
N LEU A 157 9.03 9.52 3.66
CA LEU A 157 9.94 9.01 4.70
C LEU A 157 9.86 9.81 6.00
N GLU A 158 9.73 11.14 5.92
CA GLU A 158 9.53 12.02 7.07
C GLU A 158 8.28 11.66 7.88
N LEU A 159 7.17 11.42 7.18
CA LEU A 159 5.87 11.19 7.79
C LEU A 159 5.66 9.74 8.24
N CYS A 160 6.26 8.79 7.52
CA CYS A 160 6.02 7.36 7.67
C CYS A 160 6.27 6.87 9.11
N GLY A 161 7.42 7.22 9.69
CA GLY A 161 7.77 6.76 11.05
C GLY A 161 6.75 7.18 12.11
N GLY A 162 6.37 8.47 12.13
CA GLY A 162 5.40 9.00 13.08
C GLY A 162 3.99 8.44 12.86
N PHE A 163 3.58 8.30 11.60
CA PHE A 163 2.26 7.75 11.27
C PHE A 163 2.13 6.28 11.69
N LEU A 164 3.14 5.46 11.37
CA LEU A 164 3.14 4.04 11.76
C LEU A 164 3.15 3.84 13.28
N GLN A 165 3.82 4.73 14.03
CA GLN A 165 3.76 4.70 15.49
C GLN A 165 2.35 5.00 16.01
N GLN A 166 1.66 5.99 15.43
CA GLN A 166 0.28 6.31 15.81
C GLN A 166 -0.71 5.19 15.44
N MET A 167 -0.49 4.49 14.32
CA MET A 167 -1.34 3.36 13.92
C MET A 167 -1.38 2.25 14.98
N ARG A 168 -0.24 1.94 15.60
CA ARG A 168 -0.12 0.97 16.71
C ARG A 168 -0.83 1.40 18.01
N GLN A 169 -1.33 2.62 18.08
CA GLN A 169 -2.07 3.13 19.24
C GLN A 169 -3.56 3.26 18.95
N ARG A 170 -3.96 3.29 17.67
CA ARG A 170 -5.31 3.66 17.22
C ARG A 170 -6.09 2.55 16.52
N ILE A 171 -5.39 1.61 15.87
CA ILE A 171 -6.02 0.55 15.07
C ILE A 171 -5.56 -0.84 15.52
N ILE A 172 -4.26 -1.01 15.76
CA ILE A 172 -3.61 -2.28 16.12
C ILE A 172 -3.41 -2.31 17.62
#